data_AF-A0A4Q4N242-F1
#
_entry.id   AF-A0A4Q4N242-F1
#
_cell.length_a   1.000
_cell.length_b   1.000
_cell.length_c   1.000
_cell.angle_alpha   90.00
_cell.angle_beta   90.00
_cell.angle_gamma   90.00
#
_symmetry.space_group_name_H-M   'P 1'
#
loop_
_entity.id
_entity.type
_entity.pdbx_description
1 polymer ?
#
loop_
_entity_poly.entity_id
_entity_poly.type
_entity_poly.pdbx_seq_one_letter_code
_entity_poly.pdbx_strand_id
1 'polypeptide(L)'
;MNARVHFADDINAAWKLWTDKIGNAGSESGHSLEFHEYQVQHDQWPHCYNQRKKDSDPWIWNDAYPHDVAVIQESTSLDVQASSVTGYIPAEWSDSPGRHGTHLSINFKNKYPAEYWHSTVAHELGHIFGFWHEHQRYDRDDYVHFDCSKVRGYAAAKAKVDAAKKHRMEQVCNDYRLALLYDFTAIQDFDTIDHVDPVHKDGKAWPLFIKHDLEFDDESIMLYSSAEFANDGADVDDVMQVPLAFWKDRGIGFGPPSRVEKDNLEIIDVRWKVSDGDLEGVKHLYPYLGKDEDGQD
;
A
#
# COMPACT_ATOMS: atom_id res chain seq x y z
N MET A 1 -20.41 13.03 1.30
CA MET A 1 -19.81 13.06 2.65
C MET A 1 -18.56 13.94 2.58
N ASN A 2 -18.15 14.58 3.67
CA ASN A 2 -17.08 15.58 3.65
C ASN A 2 -15.81 15.00 4.29
N ALA A 3 -14.98 14.32 3.49
CA ALA A 3 -13.74 13.69 3.95
C ALA A 3 -12.82 14.67 4.67
N ARG A 4 -12.79 15.94 4.21
CA ARG A 4 -12.01 17.00 4.86
C ARG A 4 -12.41 17.21 6.32
N VAL A 5 -13.71 17.26 6.61
CA VAL A 5 -14.20 17.46 7.98
C VAL A 5 -13.82 16.31 8.90
N HIS A 6 -13.78 15.08 8.37
CA HIS A 6 -13.54 13.90 9.19
C HIS A 6 -12.07 13.48 9.31
N PHE A 7 -11.25 13.79 8.31
CA PHE A 7 -9.89 13.24 8.19
C PHE A 7 -8.78 14.29 8.08
N ALA A 8 -9.07 15.59 7.97
CA ALA A 8 -8.00 16.60 7.78
C ALA A 8 -6.92 16.54 8.89
N ASP A 9 -7.32 16.41 10.15
CA ASP A 9 -6.37 16.30 11.26
C ASP A 9 -5.55 15.01 11.19
N ASP A 10 -6.15 13.89 10.78
CA ASP A 10 -5.44 12.62 10.64
C ASP A 10 -4.43 12.66 9.49
N ILE A 11 -4.81 13.25 8.36
CA ILE A 11 -3.95 13.41 7.19
C ILE A 11 -2.77 14.32 7.55
N ASN A 12 -3.01 15.40 8.29
CA ASN A 12 -1.94 16.26 8.78
C ASN A 12 -1.01 15.52 9.76
N ALA A 13 -1.56 14.69 10.67
CA ALA A 13 -0.76 13.88 11.57
C ALA A 13 0.05 12.80 10.84
N ALA A 14 -0.53 12.16 9.83
CA ALA A 14 0.13 11.18 8.98
C ALA A 14 1.24 11.81 8.14
N TRP A 15 0.99 12.96 7.51
CA TRP A 15 2.01 13.72 6.79
C TRP A 15 3.12 14.22 7.72
N LYS A 16 2.78 14.52 8.98
CA LYS A 16 3.78 14.83 10.00
C LYS A 16 4.74 13.67 10.24
N LEU A 17 4.27 12.41 10.24
CA LEU A 17 5.16 11.24 10.39
C LEU A 17 6.18 11.16 9.25
N TRP A 18 5.76 11.45 8.02
CA TRP A 18 6.66 11.56 6.88
C TRP A 18 7.63 12.72 7.02
N THR A 19 7.13 13.95 7.21
CA THR A 19 7.99 15.16 7.29
C THR A 19 8.95 15.16 8.49
N ASP A 20 8.60 14.52 9.61
CA ASP A 20 9.52 14.32 10.74
C ASP A 20 10.72 13.45 10.36
N LYS A 21 10.56 12.54 9.39
CA LYS A 21 11.62 11.65 8.92
C LYS A 21 12.36 12.20 7.71
N ILE A 22 11.62 12.64 6.69
CA ILE A 22 12.19 13.02 5.39
C ILE A 22 12.62 14.49 5.34
N GLY A 23 12.07 15.33 6.23
CA GLY A 23 12.28 16.77 6.20
C GLY A 23 11.42 17.48 5.16
N ASN A 24 11.75 18.74 4.89
CA ASN A 24 11.13 19.51 3.81
C ASN A 24 11.82 19.21 2.48
N ALA A 25 11.10 19.24 1.37
CA ALA A 25 11.69 19.14 0.03
C ALA A 25 12.80 20.20 -0.16
N GLY A 26 13.94 19.78 -0.72
CA GLY A 26 15.07 20.67 -0.96
C GLY A 26 16.42 19.98 -1.03
N SER A 27 17.46 20.76 -1.23
CA SER A 27 18.85 20.27 -1.33
C SER A 27 19.35 19.63 -0.04
N GLU A 28 18.90 20.09 1.14
CA GLU A 28 19.32 19.55 2.44
C GLU A 28 18.74 18.15 2.71
N SER A 29 17.49 17.90 2.30
CA SER A 29 16.82 16.60 2.45
C SER A 29 17.10 15.65 1.29
N GLY A 30 17.53 16.19 0.14
CA GLY A 30 17.88 15.40 -1.05
C GLY A 30 16.67 14.91 -1.86
N HIS A 31 15.45 15.34 -1.51
CA HIS A 31 14.23 14.97 -2.24
C HIS A 31 13.40 16.18 -2.67
N SER A 32 12.48 15.97 -3.61
CA SER A 32 11.53 16.96 -4.13
C SER A 32 10.06 16.64 -3.79
N LEU A 33 9.79 15.60 -3.01
CA LEU A 33 8.43 15.24 -2.60
C LEU A 33 7.78 16.33 -1.75
N GLU A 34 6.65 16.86 -2.23
CA GLU A 34 5.78 17.79 -1.51
C GLU A 34 4.36 17.22 -1.44
N PHE A 35 3.67 17.48 -0.33
CA PHE A 35 2.28 17.12 -0.13
C PHE A 35 1.51 18.34 0.40
N HIS A 36 0.54 18.80 -0.38
CA HIS A 36 -0.29 19.94 -0.03
C HIS A 36 -1.68 19.80 -0.64
N GLU A 37 -2.67 20.40 0.02
CA GLU A 37 -4.05 20.41 -0.47
C GLU A 37 -4.15 21.35 -1.68
N TYR A 38 -4.72 20.86 -2.78
CA TYR A 38 -4.93 21.68 -3.98
C TYR A 38 -5.96 22.77 -3.71
N GLN A 39 -5.57 24.04 -3.90
CA GLN A 39 -6.44 25.20 -3.67
C GLN A 39 -7.03 25.72 -4.99
N VAL A 40 -8.35 25.55 -5.16
CA VAL A 40 -9.08 26.10 -6.32
C VAL A 40 -9.24 27.63 -6.20
N GLN A 41 -9.64 28.09 -5.02
CA GLN A 41 -9.80 29.50 -4.67
C GLN A 41 -9.39 29.71 -3.21
N HIS A 42 -8.93 30.92 -2.86
CA HIS A 42 -8.58 31.26 -1.49
C HIS A 42 -9.78 31.03 -0.55
N ASP A 43 -9.56 30.29 0.54
CA ASP A 43 -10.56 29.94 1.56
C ASP A 43 -11.79 29.14 1.08
N GLN A 44 -11.74 28.52 -0.11
CA GLN A 44 -12.82 27.64 -0.59
C GLN A 44 -12.32 26.24 -0.95
N TRP A 45 -13.01 25.23 -0.43
CA TRP A 45 -12.70 23.81 -0.61
C TRP A 45 -13.91 23.10 -1.25
N PRO A 46 -14.22 23.35 -2.54
CA PRO A 46 -15.30 22.64 -3.20
C PRO A 46 -14.99 21.14 -3.28
N HIS A 47 -16.00 20.29 -3.28
CA HIS A 47 -15.79 18.85 -3.43
C HIS A 47 -15.16 18.51 -4.78
N CYS A 48 -14.29 17.50 -4.82
CA CYS A 48 -13.72 16.96 -6.06
C CYS A 48 -14.81 16.42 -7.00
N TYR A 49 -15.91 15.92 -6.45
CA TYR A 49 -17.09 15.50 -7.19
C TYR A 49 -18.31 16.35 -6.83
N ASN A 50 -18.98 16.85 -7.87
CA ASN A 50 -20.27 17.52 -7.79
C ASN A 50 -21.40 16.54 -7.43
N GLN A 51 -22.51 17.05 -6.90
CA GLN A 51 -23.68 16.23 -6.61
C GLN A 51 -24.23 15.56 -7.89
N ARG A 52 -24.39 14.24 -7.83
CA ARG A 52 -25.13 13.46 -8.81
C ARG A 52 -26.62 13.83 -8.80
N LYS A 53 -27.29 13.74 -9.95
CA LYS A 53 -28.72 14.10 -10.09
C LYS A 53 -29.64 13.07 -9.42
N LYS A 54 -29.27 11.79 -9.46
CA LYS A 54 -29.94 10.66 -8.79
C LYS A 54 -28.91 9.75 -8.16
N ASP A 55 -29.34 8.94 -7.19
CA ASP A 55 -28.43 7.98 -6.53
C ASP A 55 -27.85 6.90 -7.44
N SER A 56 -28.54 6.59 -8.54
CA SER A 56 -28.05 5.67 -9.57
C SER A 56 -27.06 6.29 -10.55
N ASP A 57 -26.94 7.62 -10.57
CA ASP A 57 -26.10 8.32 -11.54
C ASP A 57 -24.64 8.31 -11.07
N PRO A 58 -23.67 8.29 -12.00
CA PRO A 58 -22.27 8.43 -11.66
C PRO A 58 -22.02 9.79 -10.99
N TRP A 59 -21.02 9.83 -10.11
CA TRP A 59 -20.51 11.10 -9.60
C TRP A 59 -19.97 11.96 -10.74
N ILE A 60 -20.25 13.26 -10.68
CA ILE A 60 -19.85 14.21 -11.72
C ILE A 60 -18.56 14.88 -11.24
N TRP A 61 -17.49 14.81 -12.02
CA TRP A 61 -16.24 15.49 -11.66
C TRP A 61 -16.43 17.01 -11.56
N ASN A 62 -15.64 17.64 -10.71
CA ASN A 62 -15.57 19.09 -10.63
C ASN A 62 -14.37 19.60 -11.44
N ASP A 63 -14.67 20.19 -12.62
CA ASP A 63 -13.69 20.70 -13.59
C ASP A 63 -12.77 21.81 -13.05
N ALA A 64 -13.00 22.28 -11.82
CA ALA A 64 -12.08 23.14 -11.10
C ALA A 64 -10.79 22.42 -10.66
N TYR A 65 -10.78 21.09 -10.63
CA TYR A 65 -9.63 20.26 -10.27
C TYR A 65 -9.07 19.54 -11.50
N PRO A 66 -7.74 19.45 -11.63
CA PRO A 66 -7.12 18.65 -12.67
C PRO A 66 -7.37 17.15 -12.40
N HIS A 67 -7.45 16.33 -13.45
CA HIS A 67 -7.81 14.91 -13.32
C HIS A 67 -6.80 14.08 -12.52
N ASP A 68 -5.57 14.58 -12.38
CA ASP A 68 -4.43 13.95 -11.72
C ASP A 68 -4.22 14.37 -10.25
N VAL A 69 -5.16 15.13 -9.68
CA VAL A 69 -5.16 15.38 -8.23
C VAL A 69 -5.42 14.08 -7.47
N ALA A 70 -4.65 13.85 -6.41
CA ALA A 70 -4.93 12.76 -5.47
C ALA A 70 -6.18 13.08 -4.65
N VAL A 71 -7.19 12.20 -4.72
CA VAL A 71 -8.46 12.37 -4.02
C VAL A 71 -8.47 11.54 -2.74
N ILE A 72 -8.76 12.17 -1.60
CA ILE A 72 -8.99 11.46 -0.34
C ILE A 72 -10.49 11.29 -0.15
N GLN A 73 -10.95 10.04 -0.16
CA GLN A 73 -12.37 9.69 -0.14
C GLN A 73 -12.74 9.04 1.19
N GLU A 74 -13.87 9.48 1.75
CA GLU A 74 -14.49 8.78 2.86
C GLU A 74 -15.25 7.55 2.34
N SER A 75 -15.00 6.39 2.95
CA SER A 75 -15.75 5.17 2.67
C SER A 75 -16.50 4.69 3.91
N THR A 76 -17.73 4.26 3.70
CA THR A 76 -18.58 3.58 4.70
C THR A 76 -18.72 2.09 4.42
N SER A 77 -18.19 1.61 3.29
CA SER A 77 -18.38 0.24 2.80
C SER A 77 -17.09 -0.59 2.76
N LEU A 78 -15.93 0.00 3.07
CA LEU A 78 -14.69 -0.76 3.22
C LEU A 78 -14.79 -1.68 4.43
N ASP A 79 -14.41 -2.93 4.22
CA ASP A 79 -14.20 -3.95 5.26
C ASP A 79 -12.78 -3.91 5.85
N VAL A 80 -11.91 -3.06 5.28
CA VAL A 80 -10.57 -2.70 5.75
C VAL A 80 -10.52 -1.25 6.27
N GLN A 81 -9.41 -0.89 6.93
CA GLN A 81 -9.17 0.43 7.51
C GLN A 81 -9.06 1.50 6.43
N ALA A 82 -8.29 1.22 5.39
CA ALA A 82 -8.08 2.10 4.25
C ALA A 82 -7.63 1.30 3.02
N SER A 83 -7.59 1.96 1.86
CA SER A 83 -7.07 1.39 0.61
C SER A 83 -6.68 2.51 -0.34
N SER A 84 -5.47 2.44 -0.88
CA SER A 84 -4.93 3.42 -1.81
C SER A 84 -4.54 2.80 -3.14
N VAL A 85 -4.54 3.63 -4.18
CA VAL A 85 -3.76 3.31 -5.38
C VAL A 85 -2.27 3.50 -5.09
N THR A 86 -1.42 2.85 -5.89
CA THR A 86 0.04 2.98 -5.77
C THR A 86 0.60 3.86 -6.88
N GLY A 87 1.12 5.03 -6.49
CA GLY A 87 1.85 5.95 -7.34
C GLY A 87 1.03 6.64 -8.43
N TYR A 88 1.74 7.15 -9.42
CA TYR A 88 1.14 7.92 -10.51
C TYR A 88 0.65 7.02 -11.64
N ILE A 89 -0.65 7.11 -11.95
CA ILE A 89 -1.29 6.53 -13.13
C ILE A 89 -1.30 7.56 -14.29
N PRO A 90 -0.59 7.31 -15.41
CA PRO A 90 -0.61 8.17 -16.59
C PRO A 90 -1.98 8.25 -17.26
N ALA A 91 -2.28 9.40 -17.88
CA ALA A 91 -3.54 9.63 -18.60
C ALA A 91 -3.73 8.65 -19.77
N GLU A 92 -2.63 8.17 -20.36
CA GLU A 92 -2.63 7.19 -21.43
C GLU A 92 -3.16 5.83 -20.97
N TRP A 93 -3.04 5.51 -19.67
CA TRP A 93 -3.56 4.28 -19.07
C TRP A 93 -5.00 4.48 -18.61
N SER A 94 -5.24 5.58 -17.91
CA SER A 94 -6.58 6.00 -17.49
C SER A 94 -6.67 7.52 -17.45
N ASP A 95 -7.58 8.09 -18.22
CA ASP A 95 -7.91 9.53 -18.15
C ASP A 95 -9.14 9.78 -17.25
N SER A 96 -9.49 8.80 -16.42
CA SER A 96 -10.64 8.96 -15.51
C SER A 96 -10.28 9.95 -14.40
N PRO A 97 -11.15 10.92 -14.08
CA PRO A 97 -10.93 11.82 -12.97
C PRO A 97 -10.93 11.09 -11.62
N GLY A 98 -10.02 11.47 -10.72
CA GLY A 98 -9.85 10.83 -9.42
C GLY A 98 -9.26 9.42 -9.49
N ARG A 99 -8.50 9.12 -10.56
CA ARG A 99 -7.72 7.88 -10.68
C ARG A 99 -6.61 7.75 -9.65
N HIS A 100 -6.22 8.86 -9.02
CA HIS A 100 -5.25 8.90 -7.94
C HIS A 100 -5.97 9.17 -6.63
N GLY A 101 -5.64 8.43 -5.57
CA GLY A 101 -6.27 8.67 -4.29
C GLY A 101 -6.34 7.47 -3.37
N THR A 102 -6.86 7.74 -2.18
CA THR A 102 -7.04 6.77 -1.11
C THR A 102 -8.46 6.86 -0.56
N HIS A 103 -8.96 5.73 -0.11
CA HIS A 103 -10.24 5.59 0.58
C HIS A 103 -9.97 5.32 2.05
N LEU A 104 -10.50 6.18 2.93
CA LEU A 104 -10.38 6.03 4.38
C LEU A 104 -11.72 5.59 4.97
N SER A 105 -11.71 4.52 5.77
CA SER A 105 -12.94 3.97 6.34
C SER A 105 -13.35 4.71 7.61
N ILE A 106 -14.51 5.39 7.58
CA ILE A 106 -15.03 6.09 8.76
C ILE A 106 -15.41 5.13 9.89
N ASN A 107 -15.72 3.88 9.56
CA ASN A 107 -16.10 2.85 10.52
C ASN A 107 -14.90 2.38 11.37
N PHE A 108 -13.67 2.54 10.87
CA PHE A 108 -12.46 2.08 11.55
C PHE A 108 -11.69 3.21 12.25
N LYS A 109 -11.88 4.47 11.83
CA LYS A 109 -11.18 5.65 12.38
C LYS A 109 -11.07 5.66 13.90
N ASN A 110 -12.17 5.40 14.61
CA ASN A 110 -12.23 5.47 16.08
C ASN A 110 -12.18 4.09 16.76
N LYS A 111 -11.89 3.02 16.01
CA LYS A 111 -11.84 1.66 16.55
C LYS A 111 -10.50 1.36 17.25
N TYR A 112 -9.45 2.08 16.88
CA TYR A 112 -8.09 1.91 17.39
C TYR A 112 -7.58 3.23 18.02
N PRO A 113 -6.47 3.18 18.79
CA PRO A 113 -5.79 4.39 19.24
C PRO A 113 -5.46 5.33 18.07
N ALA A 114 -5.47 6.63 18.32
CA ALA A 114 -5.26 7.63 17.27
C ALA A 114 -3.90 7.44 16.57
N GLU A 115 -2.86 7.06 17.32
CA GLU A 115 -1.52 6.82 16.77
C GLU A 115 -1.52 5.69 15.74
N TYR A 116 -2.35 4.65 15.94
CA TYR A 116 -2.45 3.52 15.02
C TYR A 116 -3.15 3.96 13.74
N TRP A 117 -4.22 4.74 13.90
CA TRP A 117 -4.92 5.31 12.77
C TRP A 117 -4.01 6.22 11.94
N HIS A 118 -3.22 7.07 12.59
CA HIS A 118 -2.28 7.95 11.89
C HIS A 118 -1.19 7.17 11.15
N SER A 119 -0.67 6.07 11.71
CA SER A 119 0.29 5.21 10.99
C SER A 119 -0.36 4.51 9.81
N THR A 120 -1.62 4.05 9.93
CA THR A 120 -2.37 3.52 8.78
C THR A 120 -2.54 4.58 7.70
N VAL A 121 -2.96 5.80 8.03
CA VAL A 121 -3.09 6.86 7.01
C VAL A 121 -1.73 7.22 6.40
N ALA A 122 -0.64 7.20 7.18
CA ALA A 122 0.71 7.44 6.66
C ALA A 122 1.18 6.34 5.70
N HIS A 123 0.84 5.08 5.98
CA HIS A 123 1.07 3.95 5.09
C HIS A 123 0.36 4.16 3.73
N GLU A 124 -0.92 4.56 3.76
CA GLU A 124 -1.67 4.86 2.53
C GLU A 124 -1.09 6.05 1.76
N LEU A 125 -0.57 7.07 2.45
CA LEU A 125 0.18 8.15 1.79
C LEU A 125 1.45 7.60 1.12
N GLY A 126 2.15 6.64 1.74
CA GLY A 126 3.27 5.92 1.12
C GLY A 126 2.88 5.27 -0.20
N HIS A 127 1.72 4.61 -0.26
CA HIS A 127 1.19 4.12 -1.54
C HIS A 127 0.96 5.24 -2.56
N ILE A 128 0.34 6.38 -2.17
CA ILE A 128 0.19 7.53 -3.07
C ILE A 128 1.54 8.02 -3.61
N PHE A 129 2.58 8.01 -2.78
CA PHE A 129 3.95 8.38 -3.17
C PHE A 129 4.62 7.34 -4.07
N GLY A 130 4.03 6.16 -4.23
CA GLY A 130 4.51 5.11 -5.15
C GLY A 130 5.15 3.90 -4.48
N PHE A 131 5.07 3.79 -3.15
CA PHE A 131 5.60 2.63 -2.45
C PHE A 131 4.65 1.44 -2.54
N TRP A 132 5.21 0.27 -2.85
CA TRP A 132 4.53 -1.01 -2.65
C TRP A 132 4.85 -1.53 -1.25
N HIS A 133 4.17 -2.61 -0.85
CA HIS A 133 4.50 -3.28 0.39
C HIS A 133 5.89 -3.89 0.36
N GLU A 134 6.63 -3.75 1.46
CA GLU A 134 8.00 -4.27 1.57
C GLU A 134 8.01 -5.81 1.49
N HIS A 135 7.02 -6.48 2.08
CA HIS A 135 6.85 -7.94 1.99
C HIS A 135 6.32 -8.44 0.62
N GLN A 136 6.18 -7.57 -0.38
CA GLN A 136 5.89 -7.99 -1.76
C GLN A 136 7.11 -7.93 -2.67
N ARG A 137 8.27 -7.54 -2.13
CA ARG A 137 9.53 -7.57 -2.87
C ARG A 137 9.87 -8.98 -3.33
N TYR A 138 10.59 -9.05 -4.45
CA TYR A 138 11.02 -10.30 -5.07
C TYR A 138 12.06 -11.06 -4.22
N ASP A 139 12.81 -10.35 -3.37
CA ASP A 139 13.86 -10.86 -2.48
C ASP A 139 13.37 -11.09 -1.04
N ARG A 140 12.07 -10.86 -0.78
CA ARG A 140 11.54 -10.90 0.60
C ARG A 140 11.81 -12.22 1.31
N ASP A 141 11.86 -13.35 0.59
CA ASP A 141 11.85 -14.68 1.20
C ASP A 141 13.18 -14.96 1.93
N ASP A 142 14.22 -14.16 1.66
CA ASP A 142 15.49 -14.11 2.42
C ASP A 142 15.32 -13.40 3.79
N TYR A 143 14.18 -12.75 4.04
CA TYR A 143 13.90 -11.95 5.23
C TYR A 143 12.66 -12.40 5.99
N VAL A 144 11.58 -12.70 5.26
CA VAL A 144 10.29 -13.11 5.81
C VAL A 144 9.92 -14.52 5.38
N HIS A 145 9.26 -15.24 6.28
CA HIS A 145 8.53 -16.45 5.98
C HIS A 145 7.06 -16.11 5.73
N PHE A 146 6.58 -16.43 4.52
CA PHE A 146 5.15 -16.39 4.17
C PHE A 146 4.51 -17.78 4.24
N ASP A 147 3.50 -17.95 5.10
CA ASP A 147 2.66 -19.15 5.16
C ASP A 147 1.22 -18.85 4.68
N CYS A 148 0.99 -19.10 3.39
CA CYS A 148 -0.31 -18.98 2.75
C CYS A 148 -1.43 -19.76 3.46
N SER A 149 -1.11 -20.86 4.16
CA SER A 149 -2.12 -21.65 4.89
C SER A 149 -2.72 -20.90 6.09
N LYS A 150 -2.04 -19.85 6.54
CA LYS A 150 -2.46 -18.98 7.65
C LYS A 150 -3.27 -17.77 7.20
N VAL A 151 -3.36 -17.52 5.89
CA VAL A 151 -4.13 -16.41 5.34
C VAL A 151 -5.63 -16.71 5.38
N ARG A 152 -6.41 -15.76 5.89
CA ARG A 152 -7.86 -15.79 5.96
C ARG A 152 -8.46 -16.15 4.60
N GLY A 153 -9.34 -17.16 4.60
CA GLY A 153 -9.99 -17.66 3.38
C GLY A 153 -9.30 -18.87 2.75
N TYR A 154 -8.10 -19.25 3.20
CA TYR A 154 -7.35 -20.40 2.66
C TYR A 154 -8.16 -21.69 2.62
N ALA A 155 -8.88 -22.03 3.70
CA ALA A 155 -9.66 -23.27 3.76
C ALA A 155 -10.78 -23.31 2.71
N ALA A 156 -11.47 -22.18 2.48
CA ALA A 156 -12.52 -22.06 1.49
C ALA A 156 -11.96 -22.14 0.06
N ALA A 157 -10.83 -21.47 -0.19
CA ALA A 157 -10.12 -21.55 -1.46
C ALA A 157 -9.66 -22.98 -1.76
N LYS A 158 -9.03 -23.64 -0.77
CA LYS A 158 -8.56 -25.02 -0.88
C LYS A 158 -9.68 -25.99 -1.24
N ALA A 159 -10.86 -25.86 -0.63
CA ALA A 159 -12.00 -26.70 -0.97
C ALA A 159 -12.40 -26.58 -2.45
N LYS A 160 -12.37 -25.37 -3.03
CA LYS A 160 -12.66 -25.14 -4.44
C LYS A 160 -11.55 -25.67 -5.36
N VAL A 161 -10.29 -25.51 -4.97
CA VAL A 161 -9.13 -26.03 -5.71
C VAL A 161 -9.16 -27.56 -5.77
N ASP A 162 -9.38 -28.21 -4.63
CA ASP A 162 -9.50 -29.67 -4.52
C ASP A 162 -10.68 -30.21 -5.34
N ALA A 163 -11.82 -29.50 -5.33
CA ALA A 163 -12.99 -29.86 -6.13
C ALA A 163 -12.74 -29.70 -7.64
N ALA A 164 -12.03 -28.65 -8.05
CA ALA A 164 -11.71 -28.39 -9.45
C ALA A 164 -10.70 -29.39 -10.02
N LYS A 165 -9.75 -29.89 -9.22
CA LYS A 165 -8.68 -30.83 -9.62
C LYS A 165 -7.82 -30.34 -10.79
N LYS A 166 -7.66 -29.01 -10.92
CA LYS A 166 -6.88 -28.37 -12.00
C LYS A 166 -5.56 -27.78 -11.53
N HIS A 167 -5.51 -27.32 -10.29
CA HIS A 167 -4.35 -26.62 -9.72
C HIS A 167 -4.07 -27.15 -8.30
N ARG A 168 -2.89 -26.83 -7.78
CA ARG A 168 -2.48 -27.09 -6.39
C ARG A 168 -2.50 -25.79 -5.60
N MET A 169 -2.71 -25.86 -4.28
CA MET A 169 -2.66 -24.66 -3.44
C MET A 169 -1.34 -23.92 -3.54
N GLU A 170 -0.22 -24.62 -3.69
CA GLU A 170 1.09 -24.00 -3.95
C GLU A 170 1.07 -23.05 -5.16
N GLN A 171 0.38 -23.42 -6.24
CA GLN A 171 0.26 -22.56 -7.43
C GLN A 171 -0.65 -21.37 -7.15
N VAL A 172 -1.74 -21.60 -6.42
CA VAL A 172 -2.72 -20.57 -6.04
C VAL A 172 -2.12 -19.54 -5.09
N CYS A 173 -1.29 -19.97 -4.15
CA CYS A 173 -0.62 -19.10 -3.17
C CYS A 173 0.47 -18.21 -3.78
N ASN A 174 0.97 -18.56 -4.98
CA ASN A 174 2.05 -17.84 -5.66
C ASN A 174 1.57 -17.06 -6.90
N ASP A 175 0.26 -17.02 -7.16
CA ASP A 175 -0.31 -16.31 -8.31
C ASP A 175 -1.69 -15.75 -7.92
N TYR A 176 -1.76 -14.44 -7.64
CA TYR A 176 -3.02 -13.81 -7.26
C TYR A 176 -4.08 -13.91 -8.35
N ARG A 177 -3.71 -13.92 -9.64
CA ARG A 177 -4.67 -14.02 -10.76
C ARG A 177 -5.33 -15.39 -10.75
N LEU A 178 -4.55 -16.42 -10.42
CA LEU A 178 -5.07 -17.75 -10.20
C LEU A 178 -5.91 -17.83 -8.92
N ALA A 179 -5.49 -17.16 -7.84
CA ALA A 179 -6.23 -17.09 -6.58
C ALA A 179 -7.61 -16.46 -6.72
N LEU A 180 -7.75 -15.44 -7.58
CA LEU A 180 -9.05 -14.83 -7.91
C LEU A 180 -10.05 -15.82 -8.49
N LEU A 181 -9.61 -16.83 -9.26
CA LEU A 181 -10.50 -17.88 -9.79
C LEU A 181 -11.14 -18.75 -8.70
N TYR A 182 -10.61 -18.69 -7.48
CA TYR A 182 -11.05 -19.45 -6.31
C TYR A 182 -11.61 -18.55 -5.18
N ASP A 183 -11.87 -17.27 -5.49
CA ASP A 183 -12.27 -16.21 -4.55
C ASP A 183 -11.31 -16.06 -3.36
N PHE A 184 -10.00 -16.22 -3.60
CA PHE A 184 -8.97 -16.05 -2.59
C PHE A 184 -8.22 -14.73 -2.79
N THR A 185 -8.93 -13.62 -2.60
CA THR A 185 -8.47 -12.26 -2.95
C THR A 185 -7.29 -11.78 -2.11
N ALA A 186 -7.19 -12.22 -0.86
CA ALA A 186 -6.13 -11.80 0.07
C ALA A 186 -4.71 -12.10 -0.42
N ILE A 187 -4.53 -13.04 -1.37
CA ILE A 187 -3.22 -13.33 -1.95
C ILE A 187 -2.64 -12.11 -2.70
N GLN A 188 -3.47 -11.19 -3.18
CA GLN A 188 -3.01 -9.94 -3.80
C GLN A 188 -2.08 -9.12 -2.88
N ASP A 189 -2.26 -9.23 -1.57
CA ASP A 189 -1.46 -8.52 -0.57
C ASP A 189 -0.15 -9.25 -0.22
N PHE A 190 0.06 -10.47 -0.70
CA PHE A 190 1.22 -11.32 -0.36
C PHE A 190 1.91 -11.95 -1.58
N ASP A 191 1.45 -11.74 -2.80
CA ASP A 191 2.17 -12.26 -3.96
C ASP A 191 3.44 -11.43 -4.26
N THR A 192 4.44 -12.07 -4.87
CA THR A 192 5.66 -11.44 -5.39
C THR A 192 5.70 -11.43 -6.91
N ILE A 193 4.58 -11.77 -7.57
CA ILE A 193 4.64 -11.85 -9.03
C ILE A 193 4.89 -10.46 -9.57
N ASP A 194 5.69 -10.35 -10.63
CA ASP A 194 5.92 -9.05 -11.25
C ASP A 194 4.56 -8.41 -11.53
N HIS A 195 4.29 -7.28 -10.86
CA HIS A 195 2.98 -6.64 -10.90
C HIS A 195 2.67 -6.26 -12.35
N VAL A 196 1.69 -6.95 -12.95
CA VAL A 196 1.15 -6.64 -14.28
C VAL A 196 0.02 -5.67 -14.07
N ASP A 197 0.00 -4.60 -14.86
CA ASP A 197 -1.01 -3.56 -14.75
C ASP A 197 -2.38 -4.12 -15.17
N PRO A 198 -3.36 -4.18 -14.24
CA PRO A 198 -4.71 -4.63 -14.59
C PRO A 198 -5.44 -3.66 -15.51
N VAL A 199 -4.97 -2.42 -15.65
CA VAL A 199 -5.56 -1.35 -16.50
C VAL A 199 -4.85 -1.26 -17.86
N HIS A 200 -3.64 -1.81 -18.01
CA HIS A 200 -2.94 -1.80 -19.29
C HIS A 200 -3.64 -2.71 -20.30
N LYS A 201 -4.10 -2.13 -21.42
CA LYS A 201 -4.90 -2.80 -22.46
C LYS A 201 -4.28 -4.09 -23.02
N ASP A 202 -2.94 -4.19 -22.97
CA ASP A 202 -2.17 -5.34 -23.47
C ASP A 202 -1.45 -6.17 -22.39
N GLY A 203 -1.72 -5.96 -21.09
CA GLY A 203 -1.14 -6.76 -20.00
C GLY A 203 0.40 -6.74 -19.91
N LYS A 204 1.03 -5.58 -20.16
CA LYS A 204 2.48 -5.41 -20.02
C LYS A 204 2.88 -5.20 -18.55
N ALA A 205 4.14 -5.53 -18.23
CA ALA A 205 4.77 -5.16 -16.95
C ALA A 205 4.60 -3.66 -16.71
N TRP A 206 4.34 -3.25 -15.46
CA TRP A 206 4.28 -1.83 -15.08
C TRP A 206 5.58 -1.14 -15.50
N PRO A 207 5.62 -0.30 -16.56
CA PRO A 207 6.86 0.35 -16.97
C PRO A 207 7.31 1.42 -15.98
N LEU A 208 6.45 1.78 -15.02
CA LEU A 208 6.72 2.68 -13.91
C LEU A 208 7.10 1.95 -12.62
N PHE A 209 7.13 0.61 -12.62
CA PHE A 209 7.63 -0.14 -11.47
C PHE A 209 9.15 -0.09 -11.45
N ILE A 210 9.70 0.55 -10.44
CA ILE A 210 11.13 0.73 -10.27
C ILE A 210 11.58 -0.20 -9.14
N LYS A 211 12.58 -1.05 -9.41
CA LYS A 211 13.28 -1.82 -8.37
C LYS A 211 14.48 -0.99 -7.93
N HIS A 212 14.67 -0.83 -6.62
CA HIS A 212 15.90 -0.27 -6.05
C HIS A 212 16.78 -1.40 -5.50
N ASP A 213 18.06 -1.09 -5.27
CA ASP A 213 19.06 -2.01 -4.74
C ASP A 213 19.27 -1.89 -3.22
N LEU A 214 18.56 -0.97 -2.54
CA LEU A 214 18.53 -0.95 -1.07
C LEU A 214 18.10 -2.32 -0.53
N GLU A 215 18.70 -2.71 0.58
CA GLU A 215 18.34 -3.89 1.35
C GLU A 215 16.85 -3.86 1.75
N PHE A 216 16.30 -5.03 2.09
CA PHE A 216 14.96 -5.12 2.66
C PHE A 216 14.90 -4.30 3.96
N ASP A 217 13.86 -3.48 4.09
CA ASP A 217 13.68 -2.61 5.24
C ASP A 217 12.69 -3.21 6.25
N ASP A 218 13.25 -3.90 7.23
CA ASP A 218 12.48 -4.49 8.33
C ASP A 218 11.64 -3.46 9.09
N GLU A 219 11.99 -2.18 9.07
CA GLU A 219 11.31 -1.12 9.81
C GLU A 219 10.34 -0.30 8.96
N SER A 220 10.26 -0.56 7.65
CA SER A 220 9.45 0.22 6.72
C SER A 220 8.00 0.32 7.19
N ILE A 221 7.42 1.52 7.09
CA ILE A 221 5.98 1.70 7.35
C ILE A 221 5.13 0.88 6.36
N MET A 222 5.70 0.46 5.23
CA MET A 222 5.08 -0.33 4.18
C MET A 222 5.12 -1.84 4.43
N LEU A 223 5.67 -2.29 5.55
CA LEU A 223 5.68 -3.70 5.94
C LEU A 223 4.45 -4.06 6.78
N TYR A 224 3.70 -5.08 6.36
CA TYR A 224 2.59 -5.61 7.15
C TYR A 224 3.08 -6.27 8.44
N SER A 225 2.26 -6.14 9.49
CA SER A 225 2.45 -6.91 10.71
C SER A 225 2.09 -8.38 10.51
N SER A 226 2.57 -9.26 11.40
CA SER A 226 2.21 -10.68 11.40
C SER A 226 0.71 -10.94 11.53
N ALA A 227 -0.05 -10.01 12.14
CA ALA A 227 -1.48 -10.18 12.35
C ALA A 227 -2.30 -9.97 11.07
N GLU A 228 -1.74 -9.30 10.05
CA GLU A 228 -2.49 -8.92 8.85
C GLU A 228 -2.99 -10.15 8.09
N PHE A 229 -4.29 -10.15 7.81
CA PHE A 229 -5.01 -11.26 7.14
C PHE A 229 -4.83 -12.64 7.79
N ALA A 230 -4.48 -12.74 9.07
CA ALA A 230 -4.45 -14.02 9.76
C ALA A 230 -5.83 -14.71 9.76
N ASN A 231 -5.83 -16.04 9.74
CA ASN A 231 -7.06 -16.84 9.80
C ASN A 231 -7.95 -16.43 10.98
N ASP A 232 -9.27 -16.52 10.77
CA ASP A 232 -10.24 -16.26 11.83
C ASP A 232 -9.96 -17.16 13.04
N GLY A 233 -9.70 -16.55 14.20
CA GLY A 233 -9.40 -17.24 15.46
C GLY A 233 -7.94 -17.68 15.65
N ALA A 234 -7.01 -17.27 14.77
CA ALA A 234 -5.58 -17.45 14.99
C ALA A 234 -5.10 -16.71 16.25
N ASP A 235 -4.16 -17.32 16.98
CA ASP A 235 -3.39 -16.63 18.01
C ASP A 235 -2.28 -15.82 17.33
N VAL A 236 -2.48 -14.51 17.18
CA VAL A 236 -1.55 -13.63 16.46
C VAL A 236 -0.24 -13.40 17.22
N ASP A 237 -0.17 -13.80 18.50
CA ASP A 237 1.07 -13.80 19.29
C ASP A 237 1.89 -15.10 19.07
N ASP A 238 1.32 -16.11 18.41
CA ASP A 238 2.00 -17.34 18.05
C ASP A 238 2.52 -17.30 16.62
N VAL A 239 3.84 -17.14 16.47
CA VAL A 239 4.54 -17.00 15.18
C VAL A 239 4.27 -18.15 14.18
N MET A 240 3.77 -19.29 14.64
CA MET A 240 3.40 -20.44 13.79
C MET A 240 1.95 -20.37 13.26
N GLN A 241 1.19 -19.35 13.63
CA GLN A 241 -0.22 -19.17 13.27
C GLN A 241 -0.48 -17.92 12.42
N VAL A 242 0.56 -17.17 12.11
CA VAL A 242 0.50 -15.91 11.36
C VAL A 242 0.93 -16.10 9.90
N PRO A 243 0.39 -15.31 8.94
CA PRO A 243 0.79 -15.39 7.53
C PRO A 243 2.22 -14.94 7.27
N LEU A 244 2.70 -13.95 8.01
CA LEU A 244 4.04 -13.39 7.86
C LEU A 244 4.78 -13.46 9.18
N ALA A 245 6.05 -13.83 9.13
CA ALA A 245 7.00 -13.78 10.23
C ALA A 245 8.38 -13.44 9.67
N PHE A 246 9.24 -12.79 10.44
CA PHE A 246 10.65 -12.70 10.05
C PHE A 246 11.34 -14.02 10.29
N TRP A 247 12.34 -14.33 9.47
CA TRP A 247 13.41 -15.24 9.88
C TRP A 247 14.29 -14.54 10.92
N LYS A 248 14.64 -15.24 12.01
CA LYS A 248 15.54 -14.66 13.02
C LYS A 248 16.94 -14.40 12.48
N ASP A 249 17.44 -15.38 11.73
CA ASP A 249 18.61 -15.18 10.89
C ASP A 249 18.07 -14.73 9.53
N ARG A 250 18.35 -13.50 9.12
CA ARG A 250 17.93 -12.92 7.83
C ARG A 250 18.96 -11.94 7.31
N GLY A 251 18.85 -11.60 6.04
CA GLY A 251 19.74 -10.64 5.38
C GLY A 251 20.12 -11.10 3.98
N ILE A 252 20.88 -10.24 3.27
CA ILE A 252 21.34 -10.54 1.91
C ILE A 252 22.06 -11.88 1.85
N GLY A 253 21.56 -12.79 1.01
CA GLY A 253 22.15 -14.11 0.79
C GLY A 253 21.85 -15.12 1.89
N PHE A 254 20.94 -14.80 2.82
CA PHE A 254 20.36 -15.79 3.72
C PHE A 254 19.60 -16.83 2.90
N GLY A 255 19.88 -18.11 3.17
CA GLY A 255 19.13 -19.22 2.59
C GLY A 255 18.14 -19.75 3.63
N PRO A 256 16.83 -19.59 3.43
CA PRO A 256 15.83 -20.06 4.38
C PRO A 256 16.00 -21.55 4.74
N PRO A 257 15.83 -21.92 6.01
CA PRO A 257 15.99 -23.30 6.44
C PRO A 257 14.89 -24.16 5.81
N SER A 258 15.20 -25.42 5.51
CA SER A 258 14.22 -26.36 4.98
C SER A 258 13.10 -26.70 5.96
N ARG A 259 13.28 -26.41 7.25
CA ARG A 259 12.30 -26.65 8.31
C ARG A 259 11.94 -25.33 8.99
N VAL A 260 10.65 -25.01 8.94
CA VAL A 260 10.06 -23.86 9.63
C VAL A 260 9.74 -24.27 11.06
N GLU A 261 10.29 -23.56 12.04
CA GLU A 261 10.12 -23.87 13.46
C GLU A 261 10.03 -22.57 14.26
N LYS A 262 9.35 -22.61 15.41
CA LYS A 262 9.17 -21.42 16.25
C LYS A 262 10.50 -20.79 16.70
N ASP A 263 11.57 -21.58 16.78
CA ASP A 263 12.88 -21.11 17.19
C ASP A 263 13.61 -20.31 16.11
N ASN A 264 13.22 -20.42 14.84
CA ASN A 264 13.82 -19.67 13.72
C ASN A 264 12.94 -18.54 13.17
N LEU A 265 11.77 -18.30 13.77
CA LEU A 265 10.87 -17.20 13.39
C LEU A 265 10.68 -16.18 14.51
N GLU A 266 10.42 -14.93 14.14
CA GLU A 266 9.97 -13.86 15.04
C GLU A 266 8.76 -13.10 14.47
N ILE A 267 7.94 -12.55 15.38
CA ILE A 267 6.75 -11.77 15.03
C ILE A 267 7.17 -10.42 14.43
N ILE A 268 6.46 -10.02 13.38
CA ILE A 268 6.54 -8.68 12.80
C ILE A 268 5.51 -7.81 13.51
N ASP A 269 5.99 -6.92 14.38
CA ASP A 269 5.14 -5.91 15.03
C ASP A 269 4.68 -4.84 14.03
N VAL A 270 3.54 -4.21 14.33
CA VAL A 270 3.05 -3.04 13.58
C VAL A 270 4.13 -1.96 13.48
N ARG A 271 4.28 -1.38 12.28
CA ARG A 271 5.22 -0.29 12.01
C ARG A 271 4.51 1.06 12.15
N TRP A 272 4.96 1.84 13.13
CA TRP A 272 4.29 3.08 13.57
C TRP A 272 4.93 4.36 13.02
N LYS A 273 6.07 4.22 12.32
CA LYS A 273 6.93 5.34 11.92
C LYS A 273 7.48 5.07 10.53
N VAL A 274 7.85 6.16 9.87
CA VAL A 274 8.61 6.14 8.62
C VAL A 274 10.07 5.84 8.96
N SER A 275 10.64 4.85 8.28
CA SER A 275 11.99 4.32 8.51
C SER A 275 13.06 5.09 7.72
N ASP A 276 14.34 4.76 7.92
CA ASP A 276 15.43 5.27 7.07
C ASP A 276 15.34 4.71 5.65
N GLY A 277 14.90 3.46 5.47
CA GLY A 277 14.69 2.88 4.13
C GLY A 277 13.58 3.60 3.36
N ASP A 278 12.47 3.95 4.02
CA ASP A 278 11.40 4.75 3.43
C ASP A 278 11.91 6.13 2.96
N LEU A 279 12.79 6.78 3.73
CA LEU A 279 13.44 8.03 3.33
C LEU A 279 14.31 7.86 2.08
N GLU A 280 15.15 6.83 2.05
CA GLU A 280 15.98 6.56 0.86
C GLU A 280 15.11 6.24 -0.37
N GLY A 281 13.99 5.53 -0.17
CA GLY A 281 12.97 5.33 -1.20
C GLY A 281 12.38 6.65 -1.72
N VAL A 282 12.08 7.61 -0.83
CA VAL A 282 11.57 8.94 -1.22
C VAL A 282 12.60 9.70 -2.05
N LYS A 283 13.88 9.70 -1.64
CA LYS A 283 14.97 10.32 -2.42
C LYS A 283 15.15 9.67 -3.78
N HIS A 284 14.92 8.37 -3.87
CA HIS A 284 15.03 7.64 -5.12
C HIS A 284 13.88 7.96 -6.08
N LEU A 285 12.63 8.00 -5.59
CA LEU A 285 11.45 8.29 -6.39
C LEU A 285 11.33 9.79 -6.75
N TYR A 286 11.77 10.66 -5.84
CA TYR A 286 11.65 12.11 -5.96
C TYR A 286 13.01 12.77 -5.71
N PRO A 287 14.05 12.52 -6.53
CA PRO A 287 15.36 13.08 -6.29
C PRO A 287 15.35 14.59 -6.43
N TYR A 288 16.06 15.28 -5.54
CA TYR A 288 16.31 16.71 -5.72
C TYR A 288 17.37 16.91 -6.83
N LEU A 289 16.95 17.44 -7.99
CA LEU A 289 17.83 17.61 -9.15
C LEU A 289 18.59 18.95 -9.17
N GLY A 290 18.45 19.80 -8.16
CA GLY A 290 18.93 21.17 -8.22
C GLY A 290 18.06 22.07 -9.11
N LYS A 291 18.27 23.38 -9.04
CA LYS A 291 17.86 24.26 -10.13
C LYS A 291 19.04 24.28 -11.11
N ASP A 292 18.83 23.87 -12.35
CA ASP A 292 19.83 24.08 -13.39
C ASP A 292 20.18 25.59 -13.41
N GLU A 293 21.45 25.92 -13.13
CA GLU A 293 21.94 27.31 -13.18
C GLU A 293 22.20 27.80 -14.61
N ASP A 294 21.83 27.05 -15.67
CA ASP A 294 22.05 27.46 -17.07
C ASP A 294 20.87 27.11 -18.03
N GLY A 295 20.19 28.16 -18.53
CA GLY A 295 19.41 28.19 -19.79
C GLY A 295 17.90 28.41 -19.63
N GLN A 296 17.29 29.58 -19.93
CA GLN A 296 16.87 30.04 -21.28
C GLN A 296 16.33 28.88 -22.14
N ASP A 297 15.05 28.76 -22.49
CA ASP A 297 13.97 29.73 -22.79
C ASP A 297 12.62 29.36 -22.15
#